data_AF-A0A9E4F978-F1
#
_entry.id   AF-A0A9E4F978-F1
#
_cell.length_a   1.000
_cell.length_b   1.000
_cell.length_c   1.000
_cell.angle_alpha   90.00
_cell.angle_beta   90.00
_cell.angle_gamma   90.00
#
_symmetry.space_group_name_H-M   'P 1'
#
loop_
_entity.id
_entity.type
_entity.pdbx_description
1 polymer ?
#
loop_
_entity_poly.entity_id
_entity_poly.type
_entity_poly.pdbx_seq_one_letter_code
_entity_poly.pdbx_strand_id
1 'polypeptide(L)'
;MSRFTDAATQMADSVERFHRHFGIEASRDGIDYHSRLTLLMEEVGEHANAINKGHPVEEVLKEMADIAYVALGTLEMAGDDGAQAMMQVVDKNNSKTTTTHKLNPNTGKILKS
;
A
#
# COMPACT_ATOMS: atom_id res chain seq x y z
N MET A 1 -9.09 -2.35 -18.68
CA MET A 1 -8.46 -2.39 -17.35
C MET A 1 -8.91 -3.67 -16.65
N SER A 2 -8.06 -4.34 -15.86
CA SER A 2 -8.50 -5.53 -15.10
C SER A 2 -9.38 -5.12 -13.90
N ARG A 3 -10.23 -6.02 -13.38
CA ARG A 3 -11.01 -5.76 -12.15
C ARG A 3 -10.12 -5.32 -10.98
N PHE A 4 -8.93 -5.92 -10.86
CA PHE A 4 -7.97 -5.56 -9.81
C PHE A 4 -7.42 -4.14 -10.01
N THR A 5 -7.01 -3.79 -11.23
CA THR A 5 -6.50 -2.45 -11.54
C THR A 5 -7.57 -1.38 -11.32
N ASP A 6 -8.81 -1.66 -11.73
CA ASP A 6 -9.95 -0.78 -11.51
C ASP A 6 -10.23 -0.55 -10.01
N ALA A 7 -10.26 -1.62 -9.21
CA ALA A 7 -10.43 -1.54 -7.76
C ALA A 7 -9.29 -0.75 -7.08
N ALA A 8 -8.04 -0.97 -7.50
CA ALA A 8 -6.89 -0.24 -6.96
C ALA A 8 -6.95 1.26 -7.28
N THR A 9 -7.37 1.62 -8.50
CA THR A 9 -7.60 3.02 -8.89
C THR A 9 -8.73 3.65 -8.07
N GLN A 10 -9.86 2.96 -7.90
CA GLN A 10 -10.98 3.44 -7.10
C GLN A 10 -10.62 3.61 -5.62
N MET A 11 -9.76 2.75 -5.07
CA MET A 11 -9.24 2.88 -3.71
C MET A 11 -8.39 4.15 -3.55
N ALA A 12 -7.44 4.39 -4.45
CA ALA A 12 -6.61 5.60 -4.41
C ALA A 12 -7.46 6.89 -4.51
N ASP A 13 -8.44 6.90 -5.40
CA ASP A 13 -9.42 8.01 -5.54
C ASP A 13 -10.29 8.17 -4.27
N SER A 14 -10.65 7.07 -3.60
CA SER A 14 -11.34 7.10 -2.32
C SER A 14 -10.49 7.73 -1.21
N VAL A 15 -9.19 7.40 -1.14
CA VAL A 15 -8.25 7.97 -0.17
C VAL A 15 -8.17 9.49 -0.33
N GLU A 16 -7.96 9.98 -1.55
CA GLU A 16 -7.89 11.41 -1.85
C GLU A 16 -9.20 12.12 -1.47
N ARG A 17 -10.35 11.54 -1.83
CA ARG A 17 -11.66 12.06 -1.42
C ARG A 17 -11.83 12.11 0.10
N PHE A 18 -11.40 11.07 0.79
CA PHE A 18 -11.49 10.97 2.24
C PHE A 18 -10.65 12.06 2.91
N HIS A 19 -9.39 12.23 2.52
CA HIS A 19 -8.54 13.29 3.06
C HIS A 19 -9.09 14.69 2.80
N ARG A 20 -9.55 14.96 1.56
CA ARG A 20 -10.22 16.22 1.23
C ARG A 20 -11.48 16.46 2.07
N HIS A 21 -12.28 15.42 2.32
CA HIS A 21 -13.50 15.53 3.12
C HIS A 21 -13.21 15.93 4.57
N PHE A 22 -12.13 15.41 5.15
CA PHE A 22 -11.73 15.68 6.53
C PHE A 22 -10.75 16.84 6.69
N GLY A 23 -10.41 17.55 5.60
CA GLY A 23 -9.47 18.68 5.64
C GLY A 23 -8.03 18.25 5.96
N ILE A 24 -7.66 17.02 5.62
CA ILE A 24 -6.29 16.53 5.70
C ILE A 24 -5.57 17.06 4.46
N GLU A 25 -4.76 18.11 4.64
CA GLU A 25 -4.02 18.72 3.54
C GLU A 25 -2.71 17.98 3.30
N ALA A 26 -2.38 17.76 2.02
CA ALA A 26 -1.07 17.28 1.63
C ALA A 26 -0.01 18.31 2.00
N SER A 27 1.00 17.89 2.76
CA SER A 27 2.11 18.75 3.18
C SER A 27 3.32 17.87 3.48
N ARG A 28 4.35 17.96 2.64
CA ARG A 28 5.62 17.23 2.81
C ARG A 28 6.20 17.40 4.22
N ASP A 29 6.16 18.61 4.75
CA ASP A 29 6.76 18.96 6.04
C ASP A 29 5.79 18.83 7.22
N GLY A 30 4.49 18.63 6.93
CA GLY A 30 3.42 18.51 7.92
C GLY A 30 3.05 17.07 8.29
N ILE A 31 3.67 16.06 7.66
CA ILE A 31 3.36 14.66 7.97
C ILE A 31 3.98 14.27 9.30
N ASP A 32 3.13 13.95 10.28
CA ASP A 32 3.56 13.20 11.46
C ASP A 32 3.71 11.71 11.12
N TYR A 33 4.91 11.34 10.67
CA TYR A 33 5.23 9.95 10.32
C TYR A 33 5.11 8.98 11.51
N HIS A 34 5.21 9.44 12.76
CA HIS A 34 5.00 8.58 13.92
C HIS A 34 3.52 8.19 14.02
N SER A 35 2.62 9.17 13.92
CA SER A 35 1.17 8.90 13.89
C SER A 35 0.78 8.03 12.69
N ARG A 36 1.34 8.28 11.50
CA ARG A 36 1.09 7.44 10.32
C ARG A 36 1.59 6.01 10.49
N LEU A 37 2.76 5.82 11.12
CA LEU A 37 3.28 4.50 11.44
C LEU A 37 2.39 3.77 12.44
N THR A 38 1.87 4.45 13.47
CA THR A 38 0.93 3.86 14.42
C THR A 38 -0.33 3.34 13.73
N LEU A 39 -0.94 4.14 12.85
CA LEU A 39 -2.11 3.71 12.06
C LEU A 39 -1.77 2.49 11.19
N LEU A 40 -0.63 2.51 10.50
CA LEU A 40 -0.23 1.37 9.66
C LEU A 40 -0.01 0.10 10.49
N MET A 41 0.58 0.23 11.68
CA MET A 41 0.83 -0.90 12.58
C MET A 41 -0.45 -1.46 13.20
N GLU A 42 -1.47 -0.62 13.38
CA GLU A 42 -2.81 -1.05 13.80
C GLU A 42 -3.40 -2.01 12.77
N GLU A 43 -3.48 -1.60 11.50
CA GLU A 43 -4.00 -2.45 10.41
C GLU A 43 -3.20 -3.74 10.21
N VAL A 44 -1.87 -3.67 10.34
CA VAL A 44 -1.00 -4.87 10.31
C VAL A 44 -1.32 -5.81 11.48
N GLY A 45 -1.62 -5.26 12.65
CA GLY A 45 -2.05 -6.02 13.82
C GLY A 45 -3.39 -6.71 13.61
N GLU A 46 -4.36 -6.01 13.03
CA GLU A 46 -5.69 -6.58 12.71
C GLU A 46 -5.58 -7.71 11.68
N HIS A 47 -4.81 -7.50 10.61
CA HIS A 47 -4.53 -8.53 9.62
C HIS A 47 -3.85 -9.76 10.22
N ALA A 48 -2.83 -9.57 11.07
CA ALA A 48 -2.16 -10.66 11.77
C ALA A 48 -3.12 -11.41 12.71
N ASN A 49 -4.00 -10.68 13.42
CA ASN A 49 -5.02 -11.26 14.27
C ASN A 49 -6.03 -12.10 13.48
N ALA A 50 -6.52 -11.60 12.33
CA ALA A 50 -7.45 -12.33 11.46
C ALA A 50 -6.85 -13.66 10.98
N ILE A 51 -5.57 -13.66 10.58
CA ILE A 51 -4.85 -14.89 10.21
C ILE A 51 -4.75 -15.84 11.41
N ASN A 52 -4.25 -15.36 12.54
CA ASN A 52 -3.94 -16.20 13.70
C ASN A 52 -5.19 -16.81 14.36
N LYS A 53 -6.34 -16.14 14.23
CA LYS A 53 -7.63 -16.64 14.75
C LYS A 53 -8.41 -17.47 13.73
N GLY A 54 -7.89 -17.66 12.53
CA GLY A 54 -8.54 -18.46 11.49
C GLY A 54 -9.85 -17.83 11.01
N HIS A 55 -9.90 -16.50 10.89
CA HIS A 55 -11.04 -15.80 10.32
C HIS A 55 -11.21 -16.18 8.84
N PRO A 56 -12.42 -15.98 8.26
CA PRO A 56 -12.66 -16.23 6.84
C PRO A 56 -11.67 -15.47 5.93
N VAL A 57 -11.36 -16.04 4.77
CA VAL A 57 -10.39 -15.46 3.83
C VAL A 57 -10.80 -14.06 3.36
N GLU A 58 -12.10 -13.80 3.26
CA GLU A 58 -12.66 -12.51 2.91
C GLU A 58 -12.28 -11.43 3.92
N GLU A 59 -12.28 -11.77 5.21
CA GLU A 59 -11.90 -10.85 6.28
C GLU A 59 -10.39 -10.61 6.27
N VAL A 60 -9.59 -11.66 6.13
CA VAL A 60 -8.13 -11.54 5.98
C VAL A 60 -7.74 -10.64 4.81
N LEU A 61 -8.43 -10.78 3.67
CA LEU A 61 -8.20 -9.94 2.48
C LEU A 61 -8.69 -8.51 2.68
N LYS A 62 -9.76 -8.29 3.45
CA LYS A 62 -10.25 -6.96 3.80
C LYS A 62 -9.23 -6.23 4.68
N GLU A 63 -8.68 -6.87 5.72
CA GLU A 63 -7.64 -6.22 6.55
C GLU A 63 -6.36 -5.92 5.73
N MET A 64 -6.03 -6.74 4.73
CA MET A 64 -4.93 -6.44 3.80
C MET A 64 -5.23 -5.20 2.93
N ALA A 65 -6.50 -5.00 2.56
CA ALA A 65 -6.92 -3.81 1.84
C ALA A 65 -6.88 -2.56 2.74
N ASP A 66 -7.17 -2.69 4.03
CA ASP A 66 -7.09 -1.59 5.01
C ASP A 66 -5.62 -1.13 5.22
N ILE A 67 -4.67 -2.07 5.29
CA ILE A 67 -3.22 -1.75 5.23
C ILE A 67 -2.90 -0.92 3.97
N ALA A 68 -3.40 -1.33 2.80
CA ALA A 68 -3.16 -0.62 1.55
C ALA A 68 -3.77 0.79 1.58
N TYR A 69 -4.96 0.95 2.17
CA TYR A 69 -5.64 2.24 2.32
C TYR A 69 -4.81 3.22 3.15
N VAL A 70 -4.29 2.79 4.31
CA VAL A 70 -3.46 3.64 5.18
C VAL A 70 -2.11 3.98 4.54
N ALA A 71 -1.50 3.03 3.83
CA ALA A 71 -0.26 3.24 3.09
C ALA A 71 -0.44 4.25 1.96
N LEU A 72 -1.51 4.11 1.16
CA LEU A 72 -1.88 5.06 0.11
C LEU A 72 -2.17 6.44 0.70
N GLY A 73 -2.88 6.52 1.83
CA GLY A 73 -3.12 7.80 2.50
C GLY A 73 -1.83 8.50 2.93
N THR A 74 -0.86 7.75 3.44
CA THR A 74 0.44 8.34 3.82
C THR A 74 1.19 8.88 2.61
N LEU A 75 1.12 8.19 1.46
CA LEU A 75 1.70 8.66 0.21
C LEU A 75 0.96 9.89 -0.35
N GLU A 76 -0.37 9.89 -0.28
CA GLU A 76 -1.19 11.02 -0.74
C GLU A 76 -0.91 12.29 0.08
N MET A 77 -0.75 12.17 1.41
CA MET A 77 -0.36 13.30 2.27
C MET A 77 1.01 13.89 1.91
N ALA A 78 1.89 13.11 1.29
CA ALA A 78 3.19 13.57 0.79
C ALA A 78 3.10 14.28 -0.56
N GLY A 79 1.91 14.37 -1.16
CA GLY A 79 1.68 15.04 -2.44
C GLY A 79 2.56 14.49 -3.56
N ASP A 80 3.18 15.41 -4.30
CA ASP A 80 4.04 15.06 -5.45
C ASP A 80 5.21 14.15 -5.06
N ASP A 81 5.79 14.29 -3.86
CA ASP A 81 6.87 13.41 -3.41
C ASP A 81 6.38 11.97 -3.18
N GLY A 82 5.16 11.81 -2.68
CA GLY A 82 4.52 10.50 -2.51
C GLY A 82 4.22 9.84 -3.86
N ALA A 83 3.66 10.60 -4.80
CA ALA A 83 3.44 10.14 -6.17
C ALA A 83 4.76 9.75 -6.86
N GLN A 84 5.81 10.55 -6.69
CA GLN A 84 7.14 10.25 -7.23
C GLN A 84 7.71 8.96 -6.61
N ALA A 85 7.56 8.76 -5.30
CA ALA A 85 8.00 7.53 -4.63
C ALA A 85 7.29 6.29 -5.18
N MET A 86 5.97 6.38 -5.43
CA MET A 86 5.22 5.30 -6.08
C MET A 86 5.80 4.96 -7.46
N MET A 87 6.07 5.98 -8.29
CA MET A 87 6.62 5.79 -9.62
C MET A 87 8.04 5.21 -9.60
N GLN A 88 8.90 5.64 -8.67
CA GLN A 88 10.22 5.05 -8.48
C GLN A 88 10.14 3.54 -8.16
N VAL A 89 9.17 3.12 -7.35
CA VAL A 89 8.93 1.70 -7.05
C VAL A 89 8.42 0.95 -8.27
N VAL A 90 7.52 1.54 -9.05
CA VAL A 90 7.03 0.97 -10.32
C VAL A 90 8.18 0.76 -11.29
N ASP A 91 8.97 1.80 -11.57
CA ASP A 91 10.09 1.75 -12.52
C ASP A 91 11.16 0.74 -12.08
N LYS A 92 11.48 0.72 -10.79
CA LYS A 92 12.40 -0.27 -10.21
C LYS A 92 11.91 -1.71 -10.35
N ASN A 93 10.61 -1.96 -10.25
CA ASN A 93 10.07 -3.33 -10.39
C ASN A 93 9.90 -3.72 -11.86
N ASN A 94 9.47 -2.80 -12.72
CA ASN A 94 9.31 -3.05 -14.16
C ASN A 94 10.65 -3.27 -14.87
N SER A 95 11.74 -2.69 -14.36
CA SER A 95 13.10 -2.95 -14.85
C SER A 95 13.67 -4.31 -14.46
N LYS A 96 13.00 -5.08 -13.59
CA LYS A 96 13.42 -6.45 -13.27
C LYS A 96 13.13 -7.35 -14.46
N THR A 97 14.17 -7.98 -15.01
CA THR A 97 14.04 -8.94 -16.10
C THR A 97 14.35 -10.35 -15.60
N THR A 98 13.86 -11.38 -16.31
CA THR A 98 14.18 -12.79 -16.03
C THR A 98 15.66 -13.12 -16.25
N THR A 99 16.43 -12.24 -16.90
CA THR A 99 17.89 -12.34 -17.06
C THR A 99 18.64 -11.81 -15.84
N THR A 100 18.13 -10.75 -15.21
CA THR A 100 18.78 -10.09 -14.05
C THR A 100 18.22 -10.57 -12.72
N HIS A 101 17.07 -11.23 -12.72
CA HIS A 101 16.38 -11.68 -11.52
C HIS A 101 15.78 -13.08 -11.71
N LYS A 102 15.74 -13.84 -10.61
CA LYS A 102 15.13 -15.18 -10.53
C LYS A 102 14.00 -15.18 -9.50
N LEU A 103 12.94 -15.92 -9.80
CA LEU A 103 11.91 -16.25 -8.82
C LEU A 103 12.46 -17.26 -7.83
N ASN A 104 12.42 -16.95 -6.55
CA ASN A 104 12.66 -17.92 -5.50
C ASN A 104 11.39 -18.81 -5.36
N PRO A 105 11.46 -20.12 -5.72
CA PRO A 105 10.29 -20.97 -5.78
C PRO A 105 9.68 -21.25 -4.39
N ASN A 106 10.46 -21.09 -3.32
CA ASN A 106 10.01 -21.38 -1.95
C ASN A 106 9.30 -20.18 -1.30
N THR A 107 9.51 -18.97 -1.80
CA THR A 107 9.02 -17.73 -1.16
C THR A 107 8.21 -16.83 -2.10
N GLY A 108 8.21 -17.11 -3.40
CA GLY A 108 7.61 -16.24 -4.42
C GLY A 108 8.36 -14.92 -4.65
N LYS A 109 9.47 -14.66 -3.92
CA LYS A 109 10.22 -13.41 -4.05
C LYS A 109 11.06 -13.39 -5.33
N ILE A 110 11.10 -12.23 -6.00
CA ILE A 110 12.00 -11.96 -7.13
C ILE A 110 13.34 -11.46 -6.58
N LEU A 111 14.41 -12.23 -6.78
CA LEU A 111 15.78 -11.95 -6.29
C LEU A 111 16.71 -11.60 -7.44
N LYS A 112 17.67 -10.69 -7.22
CA LYS A 112 18.76 -10.47 -8.20
C LYS A 112 19.55 -11.77 -8.39
N SER A 113 19.84 -12.10 -9.64
CA SER A 113 20.67 -13.26 -10.02
C SER A 113 22.15 -13.00 -9.79
#